data_AF-A0A5P9BI26-F1
#
_entry.id   AF-A0A5P9BI26-F1
#
_cell.length_a   1.000
_cell.length_b   1.000
_cell.length_c   1.000
_cell.angle_alpha   90.00
_cell.angle_beta   90.00
_cell.angle_gamma   90.00
#
_symmetry.space_group_name_H-M   'P 1'
#
loop_
_entity.id
_entity.type
_entity.pdbx_description
1 polymer ?
#
loop_
_entity_poly.entity_id
_entity_poly.type
_entity_poly.pdbx_seq_one_letter_code
_entity_poly.pdbx_strand_id
1 'polypeptide(L)' 'MIGAIAQFERRLISERTKVGLAAARARGRRGGRKSKMNDSDIRKAKAMLLDPMVTKTEVAEHFGVSRPTLNKALSHK' A
#
# COMPACT_ATOMS: atom_id res chain seq x y z
N MET A 1 -28.93 -25.56 14.53
CA MET A 1 -28.67 -24.92 15.83
C MET A 1 -27.20 -24.51 15.99
N ILE A 2 -26.23 -25.44 15.81
CA ILE A 2 -24.78 -25.17 15.98
C ILE A 2 -24.23 -24.06 15.06
N GLY A 3 -24.72 -23.97 13.81
CA GLY A 3 -24.25 -22.94 12.86
C GLY A 3 -24.58 -21.49 13.26
N ALA A 4 -25.71 -21.25 13.95
CA ALA A 4 -26.07 -19.91 14.40
C ALA A 4 -25.16 -19.43 15.54
N ILE A 5 -24.78 -20.34 16.44
CA ILE A 5 -23.85 -20.08 17.54
C ILE A 5 -22.45 -19.79 16.97
N ALA A 6 -21.97 -20.59 16.02
CA ALA A 6 -20.68 -20.37 15.37
C ALA A 6 -20.58 -19.00 14.65
N GLN A 7 -21.67 -18.55 14.02
CA GLN A 7 -21.71 -17.23 13.39
C GLN A 7 -21.70 -16.08 14.43
N PHE A 8 -22.41 -16.25 15.54
CA PHE A 8 -22.41 -15.29 16.65
C PHE A 8 -21.01 -15.13 17.26
N GLU A 9 -20.32 -16.23 17.56
CA GLU A 9 -18.95 -16.22 18.09
C GLU A 9 -17.97 -15.57 17.11
N ARG A 10 -18.06 -15.92 15.81
CA ARG A 10 -17.23 -15.30 14.77
C ARG A 10 -17.44 -13.79 14.69
N ARG A 11 -18.67 -13.32 14.84
CA ARG A 11 -19.00 -11.89 14.87
C ARG A 11 -18.34 -11.19 16.06
N LEU A 12 -18.45 -11.77 17.26
CA LEU A 12 -17.82 -11.22 18.47
C LEU A 12 -16.29 -11.12 18.33
N ILE A 13 -15.65 -12.15 17.78
CA ILE A 13 -14.20 -12.15 17.51
C ILE A 13 -13.83 -11.05 16.50
N SER A 14 -14.62 -10.91 15.43
CA SER A 14 -14.41 -9.87 14.42
C SER A 14 -14.54 -8.46 15.00
N GLU A 15 -15.56 -8.22 15.83
CA GLU A 15 -15.78 -6.94 16.50
C GLU A 15 -14.61 -6.57 17.41
N ARG A 16 -14.15 -7.52 18.25
CA ARG A 16 -12.96 -7.32 19.09
C ARG A 16 -11.71 -6.99 18.27
N THR A 17 -11.53 -7.67 17.14
CA THR A 17 -10.39 -7.42 16.24
C THR A 17 -10.46 -6.01 15.63
N LYS A 18 -11.64 -5.56 15.21
CA LYS A 18 -11.85 -4.22 14.66
C LYS A 18 -11.54 -3.13 15.69
N VAL A 19 -11.97 -3.31 16.94
CA VAL A 19 -11.66 -2.40 18.05
C VAL A 19 -10.14 -2.32 18.27
N GLY A 20 -9.45 -3.46 18.30
CA GLY A 20 -7.99 -3.48 18.43
C GLY A 20 -7.26 -2.79 17.27
N LEU A 21 -7.73 -3.01 16.03
CA LEU A 21 -7.19 -2.33 14.85
C LEU A 21 -7.44 -0.82 14.89
N ALA A 22 -8.60 -0.38 15.37
CA ALA A 22 -8.90 1.05 15.53
C ALA A 22 -7.96 1.69 16.57
N ALA A 23 -7.77 1.05 17.73
CA ALA A 23 -6.81 1.52 18.74
C ALA A 23 -5.37 1.55 18.22
N ALA A 24 -4.96 0.57 17.40
CA ALA A 24 -3.65 0.58 16.75
C ALA A 24 -3.48 1.73 15.76
N ARG A 25 -4.52 2.04 14.96
CA ARG A 25 -4.52 3.20 14.05
C ARG A 25 -4.46 4.52 14.81
N ALA A 26 -5.18 4.65 15.92
CA ALA A 26 -5.15 5.84 16.77
C ALA A 26 -3.74 6.10 17.34
N ARG A 27 -2.98 5.05 17.63
CA ARG A 27 -1.55 5.13 18.02
C ARG A 27 -0.60 5.38 16.84
N GLY A 28 -1.11 5.64 15.63
CA GLY A 28 -0.31 5.96 14.44
C GLY A 28 0.16 4.75 13.63
N ARG A 29 -0.23 3.51 13.99
CA ARG A 29 0.12 2.33 13.19
C ARG A 29 -0.69 2.33 11.89
N ARG A 30 -0.02 2.53 10.75
CA ARG A 30 -0.59 2.25 9.42
C ARG A 30 -0.42 0.76 9.10
N GLY A 31 -1.53 0.02 9.13
CA GLY A 31 -1.58 -1.37 8.66
C GLY A 31 -1.56 -1.47 7.13
N GLY A 32 -1.52 -2.71 6.61
CA GLY A 32 -1.52 -2.99 5.17
C GLY A 32 -0.13 -3.14 4.57
N ARG A 33 -0.07 -3.32 3.24
CA ARG A 33 1.17 -3.49 2.48
C ARG A 33 1.90 -2.14 2.36
N LYS A 34 3.18 -2.11 2.71
CA LYS A 34 4.03 -0.91 2.52
C LYS A 34 4.17 -0.56 1.04
N SER A 35 4.26 0.74 0.74
CA SER A 35 4.61 1.20 -0.62
C SER A 35 5.97 0.62 -1.02
N LYS A 36 6.12 0.26 -2.30
CA LYS A 36 7.39 -0.21 -2.86
C LYS A 36 8.36 0.94 -3.16
N MET A 37 7.87 2.17 -3.29
CA MET A 37 8.68 3.36 -3.55
C MET A 37 8.50 4.36 -2.42
N ASN A 38 9.60 4.98 -1.99
CA ASN A 38 9.61 6.07 -1.04
C ASN A 38 9.44 7.42 -1.77
N ASP A 39 9.15 8.48 -1.01
CA ASP A 39 9.00 9.84 -1.56
C ASP A 39 10.28 10.37 -2.23
N SER A 40 11.45 9.94 -1.75
CA SER A 40 12.74 10.22 -2.40
C SER A 40 12.81 9.59 -3.80
N ASP A 41 12.32 8.37 -3.93
CA ASP A 41 12.43 7.56 -5.14
C ASP A 41 11.47 8.11 -6.19
N ILE A 42 10.28 8.55 -5.77
CA ILE A 42 9.31 9.23 -6.64
C ILE A 42 9.91 10.54 -7.18
N ARG A 43 10.59 11.34 -6.34
CA ARG A 43 11.26 12.57 -6.82
C ARG A 43 12.36 12.27 -7.83
N LYS A 44 13.20 11.26 -7.57
CA LYS A 44 14.24 10.82 -8.50
C LYS A 44 13.63 10.30 -9.81
N ALA A 45 12.57 9.51 -9.75
CA ALA A 45 11.86 9.02 -10.92
C ALA A 45 11.23 10.17 -11.74
N LYS A 46 10.64 11.18 -11.09
CA LYS A 46 10.15 12.39 -11.77
C LYS A 46 11.28 13.15 -12.46
N ALA A 47 12.45 13.26 -11.81
CA ALA A 47 13.62 13.91 -12.40
C ALA A 47 14.19 13.14 -13.61
N MET A 48 14.27 11.81 -13.53
CA MET A 48 14.72 10.97 -14.64
C MET A 48 13.79 11.05 -15.86
N LEU A 49 12.48 11.22 -15.63
CA LEU A 49 11.49 11.34 -16.69
C LEU A 49 11.41 12.74 -17.33
N LEU A 50 12.19 13.73 -16.86
CA LEU A 50 12.33 15.02 -17.54
C LEU A 50 13.20 14.92 -18.79
N ASP A 51 14.11 13.96 -18.81
CA ASP A 51 14.93 13.69 -19.99
C ASP A 51 14.08 12.98 -21.06
N PRO A 52 13.93 13.56 -22.26
CA PRO A 52 13.11 12.97 -23.32
C PRO A 52 13.67 11.66 -23.88
N MET A 53 14.94 11.31 -23.59
CA MET A 53 15.55 10.04 -24.00
C MET A 53 15.19 8.87 -23.07
N VAL A 54 14.74 9.15 -21.84
CA VAL A 54 14.55 8.12 -20.80
C VAL A 54 13.13 7.56 -20.85
N THR A 55 13.03 6.23 -21.00
CA THR A 55 11.73 5.57 -21.04
C THR A 55 11.22 5.21 -19.65
N LYS A 56 9.89 5.16 -19.49
CA LYS A 56 9.25 4.68 -18.24
C LYS A 56 9.61 3.22 -17.90
N THR A 57 10.05 2.43 -18.88
CA THR A 57 10.47 1.04 -18.65
C THR A 57 11.83 1.01 -17.95
N GLU A 58 12.81 1.75 -18.46
CA GLU A 58 14.15 1.84 -17.87
C GLU A 58 14.10 2.40 -16.45
N VAL A 59 13.28 3.42 -16.21
CA VAL A 59 13.08 3.97 -14.85
C VAL A 59 12.48 2.92 -13.92
N ALA A 60 11.51 2.14 -14.38
CA ALA A 60 10.89 1.10 -13.56
C ALA A 60 11.89 -0.02 -13.21
N GLU A 61 12.72 -0.42 -14.18
CA GLU A 61 13.81 -1.39 -14.00
C GLU A 61 14.88 -0.89 -13.02
N HIS A 62 15.29 0.38 -13.16
CA HIS A 62 16.26 1.01 -12.26
C HIS A 62 15.80 0.97 -10.79
N PHE A 63 14.49 1.13 -10.53
CA PHE A 63 13.92 1.03 -9.18
C PHE A 63 13.47 -0.39 -8.79
N GLY A 64 13.64 -1.39 -9.65
CA GLY A 64 13.22 -2.77 -9.39
C GLY A 64 11.71 -2.94 -9.22
N VAL A 65 10.91 -2.04 -9.81
CA VAL A 65 9.45 -2.04 -9.72
C VAL A 65 8.82 -2.30 -11.08
N SER A 66 7.58 -2.80 -11.07
CA SER A 66 6.84 -2.95 -12.33
C SER A 66 6.38 -1.59 -12.86
N ARG A 67 6.23 -1.44 -14.17
CA ARG A 67 5.67 -0.23 -14.81
C ARG A 67 4.35 0.25 -14.19
N PRO A 68 3.37 -0.63 -13.88
CA PRO A 68 2.15 -0.22 -13.17
C PRO A 68 2.43 0.36 -11.78
N THR A 69 3.41 -0.16 -11.06
CA THR A 69 3.81 0.35 -9.73
C THR A 69 4.40 1.76 -9.85
N LEU A 70 5.27 1.99 -10.85
CA LEU A 70 5.82 3.31 -11.14
C LEU A 70 4.72 4.31 -11.51
N ASN A 71 3.82 3.95 -12.42
CA ASN A 71 2.70 4.81 -12.82
C ASN A 71 1.77 5.13 -11.64
N LYS A 72 1.47 4.14 -10.79
CA LYS A 72 0.66 4.34 -9.58
C LYS A 72 1.33 5.31 -8.62
N ALA A 73 2.65 5.20 -8.43
CA ALA A 73 3.43 6.09 -7.57
C ALA A 73 3.48 7.53 -8.11
N LEU A 74 3.47 7.71 -9.44
CA LEU A 74 3.45 9.02 -10.10
C LEU A 74 2.06 9.67 -10.16
N SER A 75 0.98 8.88 -10.20
CA SER A 75 -0.40 9.37 -10.34
C SER A 75 -1.08 9.72 -9.02
N HIS A 76 -0.76 9.03 -7.92
CA HIS A 76 -1.45 9.22 -6.63
C HIS A 76 -0.80 10.28 -5.73
N LYS A 77 0.00 11.19 -6.28
CA LYS A 77 0.61 12.29 -5.51
C LYS A 77 0.91 13.54 -6.34
#